data_AF-A0A7Y4Q955-F1
#
_entry.id   AF-A0A7Y4Q955-F1
#
_cell.length_a   1.000
_cell.length_b   1.000
_cell.length_c   1.000
_cell.angle_alpha   90.00
_cell.angle_beta   90.00
_cell.angle_gamma   90.00
#
_symmetry.space_group_name_H-M   'P 1'
#
loop_
_entity.id
_entity.type
_entity.pdbx_description
1 polymer ?
#
loop_
_entity_poly.entity_id
_entity_poly.type
_entity_poly.pdbx_seq_one_letter_code
_entity_poly.pdbx_strand_id
1 'polypeptide(L)' 'ITMRVQPPTKQVQLIFHRGAQKKAQPKDKLIANKSKMLVWKENDRAIVTFKSLQDIKNAKTELTTIINEWLKAAK' A
#
# COMPACT_ATOMS: atom_id res chain seq x y z
N ILE A 1 -0.18 -1.21 -8.06
CA ILE A 1 0.74 -0.75 -6.99
C ILE A 1 1.84 0.03 -7.68
N THR A 2 2.06 1.27 -7.27
CA THR A 2 3.13 2.13 -7.80
C THR A 2 4.07 2.53 -6.68
N MET A 3 5.30 2.91 -7.05
CA MET A 3 6.30 3.41 -6.11
C MET A 3 6.57 4.88 -6.40
N ARG A 4 6.63 5.69 -5.34
CA ARG A 4 7.03 7.09 -5.38
C ARG A 4 8.25 7.28 -4.50
N VAL A 5 9.36 7.72 -5.08
CA VAL A 5 10.55 8.16 -4.34
C VAL A 5 10.41 9.66 -4.07
N GLN A 6 10.67 10.09 -2.84
CA GLN A 6 10.68 11.51 -2.48
C GLN A 6 12.10 11.93 -2.05
N PRO A 7 12.92 12.43 -2.98
CA PRO A 7 14.29 12.83 -2.68
C PRO A 7 14.44 13.84 -1.52
N PRO A 8 13.61 14.90 -1.40
CA PRO A 8 13.79 15.91 -0.35
C PRO A 8 13.65 15.35 1.07
N THR A 9 12.71 14.43 1.27
CA THR A 9 12.38 13.83 2.58
C THR A 9 13.01 12.45 2.77
N LYS A 10 13.81 11.97 1.79
CA LYS A 10 14.48 10.65 1.79
C LYS A 10 13.55 9.48 2.11
N GLN A 11 12.29 9.57 1.67
CA GLN A 11 11.28 8.53 1.90
C GLN A 11 10.87 7.86 0.60
N VAL A 12 10.43 6.61 0.72
CA VAL A 12 9.83 5.84 -0.37
C VAL A 12 8.39 5.52 0.02
N GLN A 13 7.46 5.71 -0.91
CA GLN A 13 6.07 5.36 -0.73
C GLN A 13 5.67 4.27 -1.70
N LEU A 14 4.95 3.27 -1.21
CA LEU A 14 4.19 2.33 -2.01
C LEU A 14 2.73 2.74 -1.98
N ILE A 15 2.17 2.98 -3.16
CA ILE A 15 0.79 3.41 -3.34
C ILE A 15 0.01 2.22 -3.89
N PHE A 16 -0.95 1.77 -3.11
CA PHE A 16 -1.86 0.68 -3.42
C PHE A 16 -3.13 1.25 -4.04
N HIS A 17 -3.52 0.75 -5.22
CA HIS A 17 -4.68 1.21 -6.00
C HIS A 17 -5.14 0.07 -6.93
N ARG A 18 -6.32 0.21 -7.55
CA ARG A 18 -6.95 -0.80 -8.45
C ARG A 18 -6.79 -0.52 -9.95
N GLY A 19 -5.73 0.18 -10.33
CA GLY A 19 -5.45 0.58 -11.73
C GLY A 19 -5.54 2.09 -11.97
N ALA A 20 -5.50 2.50 -13.23
CA ALA A 20 -5.53 3.90 -13.66
C ALA A 20 -6.96 4.43 -13.85
N GLN A 21 -7.90 3.56 -14.23
CA GLN A 21 -9.30 3.92 -14.42
C GLN A 21 -10.05 3.96 -13.08
N LYS A 22 -11.02 4.88 -12.97
CA LYS A 22 -11.89 4.96 -11.81
C LYS A 22 -12.82 3.76 -11.79
N LYS A 23 -12.77 2.97 -10.71
CA LYS A 23 -13.71 1.86 -10.44
C LYS A 23 -14.73 2.31 -9.39
N ALA A 24 -15.85 1.59 -9.28
CA ALA A 24 -16.78 1.78 -8.18
C ALA A 24 -16.06 1.51 -6.84
N GLN A 25 -16.25 2.42 -5.88
CA GLN A 25 -15.66 2.32 -4.55
C GLN A 25 -16.28 1.12 -3.82
N PRO A 26 -15.47 0.22 -3.23
CA PRO A 26 -15.99 -0.84 -2.40
C PRO A 26 -16.59 -0.24 -1.12
N LYS A 27 -17.62 -0.91 -0.58
CA LYS A 27 -18.29 -0.50 0.67
C LYS A 27 -17.32 -0.51 1.85
N ASP A 28 -16.42 -1.50 1.86
CA ASP A 28 -15.40 -1.70 2.87
C ASP A 28 -13.99 -1.57 2.29
N LYS A 29 -12.99 -1.49 3.17
CA LYS A 29 -11.57 -1.54 2.77
C LYS A 29 -11.30 -2.78 1.93
N LEU A 30 -10.54 -2.60 0.86
CA LEU A 30 -10.29 -3.62 -0.17
C LEU A 30 -9.70 -4.92 0.39
N ILE A 31 -8.93 -4.83 1.48
CA ILE A 31 -8.43 -5.97 2.23
C ILE A 31 -8.73 -5.77 3.72
N ALA A 32 -9.03 -6.87 4.42
CA ALA A 32 -9.33 -6.86 5.86
C ALA A 32 -8.08 -6.75 6.76
N ASN A 33 -6.91 -6.54 6.16
CA ASN A 33 -5.63 -6.45 6.85
C ASN A 33 -5.64 -5.31 7.89
N LYS A 34 -5.27 -5.61 9.13
CA LYS A 34 -5.22 -4.65 10.25
C LYS A 34 -3.83 -4.05 10.46
N SER A 35 -2.90 -4.29 9.56
CA SER A 35 -1.56 -3.71 9.59
C SER A 35 -1.62 -2.19 9.72
N LYS A 36 -0.80 -1.66 10.63
CA LYS A 36 -0.64 -0.22 10.81
C LYS A 36 0.18 0.42 9.68
N MET A 37 0.79 -0.38 8.80
CA MET A 37 1.53 0.11 7.63
C MET A 37 0.61 0.77 6.60
N LEU A 38 -0.64 0.30 6.49
CA LEU A 38 -1.59 0.78 5.49
C LEU A 38 -2.29 2.06 5.96
N VAL A 39 -1.85 3.19 5.43
CA VAL A 39 -2.57 4.46 5.58
C VAL A 39 -3.61 4.56 4.46
N TRP A 40 -4.85 4.20 4.78
CA TRP A 40 -5.98 4.27 3.85
C TRP A 40 -6.34 5.71 3.49
N LYS A 41 -6.50 6.00 2.20
CA LYS A 41 -6.99 7.28 1.65
C LYS A 41 -8.42 7.16 1.14
N GLU A 42 -8.73 6.00 0.55
CA GLU A 42 -10.07 5.59 0.11
C GLU A 42 -10.19 4.09 0.38
N ASN A 43 -11.38 3.50 0.27
CA ASN A 43 -11.57 2.07 0.54
C ASN A 43 -10.81 1.16 -0.42
N ASP A 44 -10.38 1.65 -1.57
CA ASP A 44 -9.54 0.94 -2.52
C ASP A 44 -8.15 1.55 -2.74
N ARG A 45 -7.73 2.45 -1.83
CA ARG A 45 -6.47 3.16 -1.95
C ARG A 45 -5.78 3.31 -0.60
N ALA A 46 -4.53 2.83 -0.51
CA ALA A 46 -3.72 2.94 0.69
C ALA A 46 -2.27 3.29 0.36
N ILE A 47 -1.57 3.87 1.31
CA ILE A 47 -0.17 4.28 1.18
C ILE A 47 0.63 3.66 2.32
N VAL A 48 1.75 3.03 1.97
CA VAL A 48 2.81 2.65 2.92
C VAL A 48 3.98 3.60 2.70
N THR A 49 4.53 4.17 3.77
CA THR A 49 5.71 5.07 3.70
C THR A 49 6.87 4.46 4.47
N PHE A 50 8.03 4.39 3.85
CA PHE A 50 9.29 3.97 4.44
C PHE A 50 10.24 5.15 4.52
N LYS A 51 10.89 5.35 5.67
CA LYS A 51 11.86 6.44 5.89
C LYS A 51 13.30 5.97 5.74
N SER A 52 13.53 4.65 5.71
CA SER A 52 14.85 4.07 5.54
C SER A 52 14.79 2.72 4.81
N LEU A 53 15.94 2.28 4.30
CA LEU A 53 16.09 0.93 3.78
C LEU A 53 15.90 -0.13 4.87
N GLN A 54 16.26 0.19 6.12
CA GLN A 54 16.07 -0.73 7.24
C GLN A 54 14.59 -0.95 7.54
N ASP A 55 13.76 0.10 7.43
CA ASP A 55 12.30 -0.02 7.58
C ASP A 55 11.72 -1.01 6.57
N ILE A 56 12.19 -0.96 5.32
CA ILE A 56 11.79 -1.87 4.25
C ILE A 56 12.17 -3.31 4.59
N LYS A 57 13.42 -3.52 5.07
CA LYS A 57 13.91 -4.86 5.45
C LYS A 57 13.10 -5.43 6.63
N ASN A 58 12.86 -4.63 7.66
CA ASN A 58 12.10 -5.03 8.84
C ASN A 58 10.64 -5.36 8.50
N ALA A 59 10.04 -4.60 7.58
CA ALA A 59 8.67 -4.78 7.16
C ALA A 59 8.48 -5.88 6.11
N LYS A 60 9.54 -6.56 5.65
CA LYS A 60 9.49 -7.48 4.49
C LYS A 60 8.35 -8.50 4.60
N THR A 61 8.27 -9.23 5.70
CA THR A 61 7.27 -10.29 5.90
C THR A 61 5.84 -9.73 5.86
N GLU A 62 5.59 -8.65 6.61
CA GLU A 62 4.26 -8.02 6.68
C GLU A 62 3.86 -7.39 5.33
N LEU A 63 4.81 -6.71 4.68
CA LEU A 63 4.61 -6.12 3.36
C LEU A 63 4.30 -7.17 2.29
N THR A 64 4.99 -8.31 2.31
CA THR A 64 4.70 -9.42 1.39
C THR A 64 3.29 -9.94 1.57
N THR A 65 2.81 -10.10 2.81
CA THR A 65 1.42 -10.48 3.09
C THR A 65 0.44 -9.46 2.53
N ILE A 66 0.65 -8.16 2.80
CA ILE A 66 -0.19 -7.07 2.29
C ILE A 66 -0.25 -7.09 0.76
N ILE A 67 0.89 -7.21 0.08
CA ILE A 67 0.95 -7.24 -1.39
C ILE A 67 0.15 -8.42 -1.94
N ASN A 68 0.32 -9.61 -1.37
CA ASN A 68 -0.38 -10.82 -1.83
C ASN A 68 -1.90 -10.70 -1.63
N GLU A 69 -2.35 -10.19 -0.48
CA GLU A 69 -3.78 -9.93 -0.24
C GLU A 69 -4.33 -8.89 -1.23
N TRP A 70 -3.59 -7.81 -1.46
CA TRP A 70 -4.01 -6.76 -2.39
C TRP A 70 -4.13 -7.28 -3.81
N LEU A 71 -3.16 -8.07 -4.30
CA LEU A 71 -3.20 -8.65 -5.64
C LEU A 71 -4.37 -9.62 -5.84
N LYS A 72 -4.78 -10.34 -4.78
CA LYS A 72 -5.96 -11.21 -4.81
C LYS A 72 -7.26 -10.40 -4.87
N ALA A 73 -7.37 -9.33 -4.09
CA ALA A 73 -8.59 -8.52 -3.98
C ALA A 73 -8.75 -7.48 -5.10
N ALA A 74 -7.66 -7.02 -5.71
CA ALA A 74 -7.69 -5.96 -6.72
C ALA A 74 -7.99 -6.43 -8.15
N LYS A 75 -8.15 -7.76 -8.37
CA LYS A 75 -8.61 -8.33 -9.63
C LYS A 75 -9.97 -7.75 -10.03
#